data_AF-A0A535S635-F1
#
_entry.id   AF-A0A535S635-F1
#
_cell.length_a   1.000
_cell.length_b   1.000
_cell.length_c   1.000
_cell.angle_alpha   90.00
_cell.angle_beta   90.00
_cell.angle_gamma   90.00
#
_symmetry.space_group_name_H-M   'P 1'
#
loop_
_entity.id
_entity.type
_entity.pdbx_description
1 polymer ?
#
loop_
_entity_poly.entity_id
_entity_poly.type
_entity_poly.pdbx_seq_one_letter_code
_entity_poly.pdbx_strand_id
1 'polypeptide(L)'
;MSKVDTKMYRPLALDVWWILGALCALLAASCSSSPSSFPRPAGTPSPETTMITTPIRSAGCGKPAPTPPGSSVNETVLSGGLTRTSLLHVPSGYQADSSEAVVLNFHGHSSNAIQQERRSGMSLLADQQGFIAVYP
;
A
#
# COMPACT_ATOMS: atom_id res chain seq x y z
N MET A 1 -72.02 10.88 5.33
CA MET A 1 -72.08 9.44 4.99
C MET A 1 -71.10 9.18 3.86
N SER A 2 -70.03 8.42 4.10
CA SER A 2 -69.47 7.37 3.21
C SER A 2 -67.98 7.15 3.46
N LYS A 3 -67.71 6.00 4.09
CA LYS A 3 -66.54 5.12 4.00
C LYS A 3 -65.13 5.66 4.26
N VAL A 4 -64.64 5.20 5.42
CA VAL A 4 -63.25 5.05 5.81
C VAL A 4 -62.64 3.91 4.96
N ASP A 5 -61.56 4.17 4.23
CA ASP A 5 -60.75 3.12 3.61
C ASP A 5 -59.45 2.94 4.40
N THR A 6 -59.44 1.90 5.23
CA THR A 6 -58.32 1.45 6.04
C THR A 6 -57.36 0.68 5.13
N LYS A 7 -56.35 1.35 4.55
CA LYS A 7 -55.29 0.63 3.82
C LYS A 7 -54.26 0.10 4.82
N MET A 8 -54.49 -1.15 5.18
CA MET A 8 -53.62 -2.07 5.91
C MET A 8 -52.12 -1.83 5.64
N TYR A 9 -51.41 -1.39 6.68
CA TYR A 9 -49.97 -1.43 6.79
C TYR A 9 -49.56 -2.90 7.00
N ARG A 10 -49.04 -3.57 5.97
CA ARG A 10 -48.51 -4.94 6.09
C ARG A 10 -47.04 -4.86 6.49
N PRO A 11 -46.61 -5.52 7.58
CA PRO A 11 -45.23 -5.45 8.04
C PRO A 11 -44.32 -6.26 7.11
N LEU A 12 -43.31 -5.60 6.54
CA LEU A 12 -42.15 -6.21 5.87
C LEU A 12 -41.25 -6.87 6.93
N ALA A 13 -41.77 -7.89 7.62
CA ALA A 13 -41.12 -8.53 8.76
C ALA A 13 -40.84 -10.04 8.54
N LEU A 14 -40.63 -10.48 7.29
CA LEU A 14 -40.40 -11.91 7.01
C LEU A 14 -39.20 -12.24 6.10
N ASP A 15 -38.41 -11.27 5.65
CA ASP A 15 -37.28 -11.53 4.73
C ASP A 15 -35.90 -11.26 5.35
N VAL A 16 -35.76 -11.38 6.67
CA VAL A 16 -34.48 -11.18 7.39
C VAL A 16 -33.98 -12.48 8.07
N TRP A 17 -34.73 -13.57 7.99
CA TRP A 17 -34.34 -14.86 8.59
C TRP A 17 -33.64 -15.84 7.64
N TRP A 18 -33.70 -15.63 6.32
CA TRP A 18 -32.97 -16.47 5.36
C TRP A 18 -31.48 -16.11 5.26
N ILE A 19 -31.10 -14.87 5.57
CA ILE A 19 -29.71 -14.41 5.47
C ILE A 19 -28.86 -14.86 6.67
N LEU A 20 -29.47 -15.09 7.85
CA LEU A 20 -28.78 -15.61 9.04
C LEU A 20 -28.64 -17.15 9.04
N GLY A 21 -29.48 -17.88 8.32
CA GLY A 21 -29.37 -19.35 8.20
C GLY A 21 -28.30 -19.82 7.22
N ALA A 22 -28.06 -19.07 6.14
CA ALA A 22 -27.06 -19.43 5.12
C ALA A 22 -25.61 -19.11 5.54
N LEU A 23 -25.39 -18.29 6.58
CA LEU A 23 -24.06 -17.91 7.06
C LEU A 23 -23.46 -18.91 8.07
N CYS A 24 -24.24 -19.85 8.62
CA CYS A 24 -23.76 -20.88 9.55
C CYS A 24 -23.36 -22.22 8.90
N ALA A 25 -23.65 -22.43 7.60
CA ALA A 25 -23.44 -23.74 6.94
C ALA A 25 -22.26 -23.78 5.94
N LEU A 26 -21.42 -22.76 5.88
CA LEU A 26 -20.24 -22.70 4.98
C LEU A 26 -18.89 -22.66 5.74
N LEU A 27 -18.84 -23.15 6.97
CA LEU A 27 -17.63 -23.21 7.81
C LEU A 27 -17.10 -24.64 8.09
N ALA A 28 -17.56 -25.65 7.36
CA ALA A 28 -17.20 -27.06 7.62
C ALA A 28 -16.55 -27.79 6.44
N ALA A 29 -15.67 -27.12 5.69
CA ALA A 29 -14.75 -27.79 4.76
C ALA A 29 -13.29 -27.42 5.08
N SER A 30 -12.87 -27.72 6.31
CA SER A 30 -11.46 -27.71 6.68
C SER A 30 -10.82 -28.98 6.10
N CYS A 31 -10.25 -28.85 4.90
CA CYS A 31 -9.40 -29.91 4.36
C CYS A 31 -8.14 -29.98 5.22
N SER A 32 -8.07 -30.96 6.12
CA SER A 32 -6.81 -31.38 6.76
C SER A 32 -5.90 -31.99 5.70
N SER A 33 -5.05 -31.16 5.09
CA SER A 33 -3.91 -31.64 4.32
C SER A 33 -2.74 -31.86 5.28
N SER A 34 -2.37 -33.12 5.50
CA SER A 34 -1.14 -33.46 6.21
C SER A 34 0.08 -32.85 5.51
N PRO A 35 1.08 -32.34 6.22
CA PRO A 35 2.31 -31.89 5.58
C PRO A 35 3.10 -33.11 5.09
N SER A 36 3.18 -33.30 3.78
CA SER A 36 4.15 -34.20 3.17
C SER A 36 5.56 -33.64 3.41
N SER A 37 6.37 -34.40 4.15
CA SER A 37 7.77 -34.08 4.41
C SER A 37 8.56 -34.37 3.14
N PHE A 38 8.74 -33.36 2.28
CA PHE A 38 9.71 -33.48 1.18
C PHE A 38 11.13 -33.43 1.76
N PRO A 39 12.01 -34.38 1.41
CA PRO A 39 13.43 -34.27 1.75
C PRO A 39 14.00 -33.03 1.07
N ARG A 40 14.50 -32.08 1.87
CA ARG A 40 15.19 -30.87 1.39
C ARG A 40 16.49 -31.31 0.70
N PRO A 41 16.69 -31.03 -0.59
CA PRO A 41 18.01 -31.18 -1.21
C PRO A 41 19.01 -30.35 -0.41
N ALA A 42 20.16 -30.92 -0.08
CA ALA A 42 21.25 -30.18 0.55
C ALA A 42 21.63 -29.02 -0.37
N GLY A 43 21.21 -27.81 0.01
CA GLY A 43 21.51 -26.60 -0.74
C GLY A 43 23.01 -26.33 -0.68
N THR A 44 23.61 -26.09 -1.83
CA THR A 44 24.93 -25.49 -1.99
C THR A 44 25.04 -24.27 -1.07
N PRO A 45 26.14 -24.08 -0.32
CA PRO A 45 26.31 -22.88 0.49
C PRO A 45 26.20 -21.64 -0.42
N SER A 46 25.17 -20.82 -0.17
CA SER A 46 25.04 -19.50 -0.76
C SER A 46 26.31 -18.72 -0.47
N PRO A 47 26.84 -17.93 -1.41
CA PRO A 47 27.95 -17.04 -1.11
C PRO A 47 27.60 -16.24 0.14
N GLU A 48 28.51 -16.25 1.11
CA GLU A 48 28.38 -15.54 2.38
C GLU A 48 28.47 -14.05 2.07
N THR A 49 27.31 -13.45 1.78
CA THR A 49 27.18 -12.01 1.60
C THR A 49 27.50 -11.36 2.93
N THR A 50 28.69 -10.79 3.05
CA THR A 50 29.07 -9.92 4.16
C THR A 50 27.99 -8.85 4.33
N MET A 51 27.26 -8.91 5.45
CA MET A 51 26.29 -7.88 5.78
C MET A 51 27.04 -6.58 6.08
N ILE A 52 26.86 -5.57 5.22
CA ILE A 52 27.39 -4.24 5.47
C ILE A 52 26.51 -3.59 6.56
N THR A 53 27.09 -3.35 7.74
CA THR A 53 26.38 -2.73 8.87
C THR A 53 26.51 -1.20 8.87
N THR A 54 27.34 -0.64 7.99
CA THR A 54 27.55 0.80 7.85
C THR A 54 26.67 1.38 6.74
N PRO A 55 26.07 2.57 6.94
CA PRO A 55 25.29 3.23 5.90
C PRO A 55 26.18 3.55 4.70
N ILE A 56 25.75 3.11 3.51
CA ILE A 56 26.39 3.48 2.25
C ILE A 56 25.86 4.87 1.88
N ARG A 57 26.76 5.83 1.65
CA ARG A 57 26.35 7.15 1.14
C ARG A 57 25.80 6.99 -0.28
N SER A 58 24.63 7.56 -0.53
CA SER A 58 24.14 7.73 -1.89
C SER A 58 24.94 8.82 -2.61
N ALA A 59 25.03 8.75 -3.94
CA ALA A 59 25.60 9.81 -4.77
C ALA A 59 24.56 10.93 -5.07
N GLY A 60 23.52 11.04 -4.24
CA GLY A 60 22.36 11.89 -4.51
C GLY A 60 22.55 13.37 -4.16
N CYS A 61 23.36 13.70 -3.15
CA CYS A 61 23.59 15.08 -2.73
C CYS A 61 24.25 15.93 -3.84
N GLY A 62 23.99 17.24 -3.82
CA GLY A 62 24.48 18.22 -4.80
C GLY A 62 23.77 18.14 -6.16
N LYS A 63 22.72 17.31 -6.29
CA LYS A 63 21.89 17.23 -7.51
C LYS A 63 20.65 18.11 -7.37
N PRO A 64 20.25 18.82 -8.44
CA PRO A 64 19.00 19.57 -8.43
C PRO A 64 17.83 18.61 -8.25
N ALA A 65 16.81 19.05 -7.50
CA ALA A 65 15.56 18.32 -7.40
C ALA A 65 14.87 18.25 -8.78
N PRO A 66 14.19 17.14 -9.11
CA PRO A 66 13.50 17.00 -10.39
C PRO A 66 12.25 17.88 -10.52
N THR A 67 11.78 18.43 -9.41
CA THR A 67 10.60 19.31 -9.32
C THR A 67 10.83 20.38 -8.25
N PRO A 68 10.13 21.52 -8.28
CA PRO A 68 10.21 22.50 -7.20
C PRO A 68 9.91 21.87 -5.83
N PRO A 69 10.61 22.29 -4.76
CA PRO A 69 10.28 21.88 -3.39
C PRO A 69 8.79 22.10 -3.06
N GLY A 70 8.21 21.19 -2.28
CA GLY A 70 6.78 21.18 -1.92
C GLY A 70 5.87 20.66 -3.04
N SER A 71 6.43 20.00 -4.06
CA SER A 71 5.69 19.49 -5.20
C SER A 71 6.03 18.03 -5.51
N SER A 72 5.14 17.39 -6.27
CA SER A 72 5.27 16.00 -6.68
C SER A 72 5.44 15.86 -8.20
N VAL A 73 6.23 14.88 -8.63
CA VAL A 73 6.51 14.60 -10.04
C VAL A 73 6.57 13.10 -10.31
N ASN A 74 6.18 12.66 -11.51
CA ASN A 74 6.35 11.27 -11.92
C ASN A 74 7.80 11.01 -12.30
N GLU A 75 8.39 9.99 -11.69
CA GLU A 75 9.75 9.53 -11.94
C GLU A 75 9.76 8.10 -12.46
N THR A 76 10.84 7.72 -13.14
CA THR A 76 11.05 6.34 -13.60
C THR A 76 12.35 5.76 -13.08
N VAL A 77 12.33 4.46 -12.77
CA VAL A 77 13.49 3.72 -12.29
C VAL A 77 13.56 2.34 -12.94
N LEU A 78 14.77 1.90 -13.31
CA LEU A 78 15.00 0.53 -13.73
C LEU A 78 15.24 -0.35 -12.50
N SER A 79 14.37 -1.35 -12.29
CA SER A 79 14.50 -2.28 -11.16
C SER A 79 14.06 -3.68 -11.55
N GLY A 80 14.94 -4.66 -11.36
CA GLY A 80 14.70 -6.05 -11.76
C GLY A 80 14.50 -6.23 -13.27
N GLY A 81 15.15 -5.39 -14.10
CA GLY A 81 15.00 -5.42 -15.56
C GLY A 81 13.71 -4.76 -16.09
N LEU A 82 12.91 -4.14 -15.22
CA LEU A 82 11.67 -3.46 -15.59
C LEU A 82 11.77 -1.96 -15.34
N THR A 83 11.30 -1.16 -16.28
CA THR A 83 11.06 0.27 -16.07
C THR A 83 9.81 0.43 -15.22
N ARG A 84 9.96 0.98 -14.02
CA ARG A 84 8.88 1.27 -13.08
C ARG A 84 8.67 2.77 -12.99
N THR A 85 7.44 3.18 -12.76
CA THR A 85 7.06 4.58 -12.52
C THR A 85 6.63 4.74 -11.08
N SER A 86 6.95 5.89 -10.48
CA SER A 86 6.51 6.28 -9.15
C SER A 86 6.19 7.76 -9.12
N LEU A 87 5.34 8.20 -8.20
CA LEU A 87 5.19 9.61 -7.87
C LEU A 87 6.18 9.96 -6.77
N LEU A 88 7.04 10.96 -6.98
CA LEU A 88 8.03 11.42 -6.02
C LEU A 88 7.64 12.80 -5.54
N HIS A 89 7.54 12.99 -4.22
CA HIS A 89 7.30 14.26 -3.58
C HIS A 89 8.60 14.79 -2.95
N VAL A 90 9.00 15.99 -3.37
CA VAL A 90 10.15 16.72 -2.80
C VAL A 90 9.63 17.64 -1.71
N PRO A 91 10.11 17.56 -0.45
CA PRO A 91 9.60 18.39 0.63
C PRO A 91 9.95 19.87 0.39
N SER A 92 9.10 20.78 0.86
CA SER A 92 9.27 22.23 0.73
C SER A 92 10.59 22.78 1.30
N GLY A 93 11.14 22.11 2.31
CA GLY A 93 12.43 22.43 2.92
C GLY A 93 13.66 21.82 2.22
N TYR A 94 13.50 21.12 1.10
CA TYR A 94 14.57 20.33 0.46
C TYR A 94 15.87 21.10 0.29
N GLN A 95 16.98 20.51 0.74
CA GLN A 95 18.33 21.05 0.56
C GLN A 95 19.21 20.07 -0.22
N ALA A 96 19.68 20.49 -1.39
CA ALA A 96 20.43 19.61 -2.30
C ALA A 96 21.69 19.01 -1.66
N ASP A 97 22.34 19.72 -0.75
CA ASP A 97 23.59 19.28 -0.09
C ASP A 97 23.34 18.48 1.20
N SER A 98 22.08 18.35 1.62
CA SER A 98 21.69 17.56 2.79
C SER A 98 21.38 16.12 2.40
N SER A 99 21.68 15.18 3.31
CA SER A 99 21.23 13.79 3.17
C SER A 99 19.84 13.66 3.79
N GLU A 100 18.81 13.59 2.95
CA GLU A 100 17.43 13.41 3.40
C GLU A 100 17.02 11.94 3.39
N ALA A 101 16.12 11.56 4.30
CA ALA A 101 15.54 10.23 4.32
C ALA A 101 14.60 10.06 3.10
N VAL A 102 14.53 8.84 2.59
CA VAL A 102 13.56 8.45 1.56
C VAL A 102 12.59 7.46 2.16
N VAL A 103 11.29 7.76 2.07
CA VAL A 103 10.21 6.90 2.55
C VAL A 103 9.43 6.35 1.37
N LEU A 104 9.36 5.03 1.25
CA LEU A 104 8.51 4.35 0.27
C LEU A 104 7.12 4.12 0.86
N ASN A 105 6.10 4.70 0.23
CA ASN A 105 4.72 4.63 0.68
C ASN A 105 3.86 3.93 -0.38
N PHE A 106 3.72 2.61 -0.23
CA PHE A 106 3.05 1.75 -1.20
C PHE A 106 1.53 1.84 -1.10
N HIS A 107 0.89 1.81 -2.28
CA HIS A 107 -0.55 1.78 -2.36
C HIS A 107 -1.13 0.38 -2.09
N GLY A 108 -2.37 0.33 -1.59
CA GLY A 108 -3.11 -0.92 -1.41
C GLY A 108 -3.70 -1.50 -2.70
N HIS A 109 -4.45 -2.59 -2.59
CA HIS A 109 -5.16 -3.20 -3.71
C HIS A 109 -6.09 -2.20 -4.41
N SER A 110 -6.19 -2.25 -5.74
CA SER A 110 -6.99 -1.34 -6.59
C SER A 110 -6.67 0.16 -6.52
N SER A 111 -5.58 0.55 -5.84
CA SER A 111 -5.11 1.94 -5.77
C SER A 111 -4.01 2.22 -6.80
N ASN A 112 -3.53 3.46 -6.84
CA ASN A 112 -2.32 3.88 -7.53
C ASN A 112 -1.57 4.95 -6.70
N ALA A 113 -0.41 5.39 -7.19
CA ALA A 113 0.45 6.38 -6.54
C ALA A 113 -0.28 7.69 -6.17
N ILE A 114 -1.03 8.29 -7.10
CA ILE A 114 -1.76 9.56 -6.87
C ILE A 114 -2.83 9.39 -5.78
N GLN A 115 -3.56 8.27 -5.82
CA GLN A 115 -4.57 7.99 -4.80
C GLN A 115 -3.93 7.74 -3.43
N GLN A 116 -2.74 7.13 -3.38
CA GLN A 116 -2.03 6.86 -2.13
C GLN A 116 -1.47 8.13 -1.51
N GLU A 117 -0.89 9.03 -2.32
CA GLU A 117 -0.45 10.35 -1.88
C GLU A 117 -1.59 11.10 -1.18
N ARG A 118 -2.74 11.19 -1.85
CA ARG A 118 -3.92 11.89 -1.33
C ARG A 118 -4.49 11.24 -0.07
N ARG A 119 -4.52 9.91 -0.01
CA ARG A 119 -5.11 9.17 1.12
C ARG A 119 -4.24 9.17 2.36
N SER A 120 -2.92 9.07 2.19
CA SER A 120 -1.99 8.91 3.31
C SER A 120 -1.59 10.22 3.97
N GLY A 121 -1.64 11.35 3.22
CA GLY A 121 -1.14 12.64 3.72
C GLY A 121 0.38 12.65 3.93
N MET A 122 1.12 11.67 3.40
CA MET A 122 2.55 11.53 3.64
C MET A 122 3.36 12.68 3.03
N SER A 123 2.90 13.31 1.95
CA SER A 123 3.55 14.51 1.38
C SER A 123 3.49 15.69 2.33
N LEU A 124 2.37 15.89 3.03
CA LEU A 124 2.26 16.93 4.06
C LEU A 124 3.21 16.66 5.24
N LEU A 125 3.34 15.39 5.64
CA LEU A 125 4.28 15.02 6.70
C LEU A 125 5.73 15.17 6.25
N ALA A 126 6.03 14.85 4.99
CA ALA A 126 7.33 15.07 4.35
C ALA A 126 7.73 16.56 4.39
N ASP A 127 6.81 17.45 4.02
CA ASP A 127 7.00 18.90 4.14
C ASP A 127 7.35 19.35 5.57
N GLN A 128 6.69 18.75 6.57
CA GLN A 128 6.88 19.12 7.98
C GLN A 128 8.16 18.54 8.60
N GLN A 129 8.58 17.35 8.18
CA GLN A 129 9.64 16.57 8.84
C GLN A 129 10.92 16.44 8.01
N GLY A 130 10.92 16.91 6.75
CA GLY A 130 12.13 16.93 5.91
C GLY A 130 12.56 15.55 5.42
N PHE A 131 11.66 14.85 4.73
CA PHE A 131 12.00 13.61 4.02
C PHE A 131 11.35 13.58 2.63
N ILE A 132 11.93 12.80 1.72
CA ILE A 132 11.38 12.56 0.39
C ILE A 132 10.37 11.42 0.49
N ALA A 133 9.14 11.64 0.04
CA ALA A 133 8.12 10.59 -0.06
C ALA A 133 8.04 10.07 -1.50
N VAL A 134 8.12 8.75 -1.66
CA VAL A 134 7.97 8.08 -2.95
C VAL A 134 6.77 7.15 -2.89
N TYR A 135 5.90 7.26 -3.88
CA TYR A 135 4.71 6.44 -4.05
C TYR A 135 4.86 5.57 -5.31
N PRO A 136 5.35 4.33 -5.16
CA PRO A 136 5.33 3.33 -6.23
C PRO A 136 3.89 2.92 -6.54
#